data_AF-A0A024GX52-F1
#
_entry.id   AF-A0A024GX52-F1
#
_cell.length_a   1.000
_cell.length_b   1.000
_cell.length_c   1.000
_cell.angle_alpha   90.00
_cell.angle_beta   90.00
_cell.angle_gamma   90.00
#
_symmetry.space_group_name_H-M   'P 1'
#
loop_
_entity.id
_entity.type
_entity.pdbx_description
1 polymer ?
#
loop_
_entity_poly.entity_id
_entity_poly.type
_entity_poly.pdbx_seq_one_letter_code
_entity_poly.pdbx_strand_id
1 'polypeptide(L)'
;MFFVLLGVVGYVLNLVPFLVVGGLGITVFLCLLGSKLLLGDGQHMFLSEVKSYECGFEYGVGGSGFSLQFYIVGLSFLLFDLEICLFTPLVGSLWLGGFSLKIGLGFLLLILFLLVYEYFTGALNW
;
A
#
# COMPACT_ATOMS: atom_id res chain seq x y z
N MET A 1 16.00 -5.10 -50.60
CA MET A 1 17.25 -5.34 -49.85
C MET A 1 17.70 -4.09 -49.08
N PHE A 2 17.86 -2.92 -49.74
CA PHE A 2 18.30 -1.66 -49.11
C PHE A 2 17.38 -1.15 -47.97
N PHE A 3 16.05 -1.20 -48.14
CA PHE A 3 15.10 -0.71 -47.14
C PHE A 3 15.06 -1.54 -45.85
N VAL A 4 15.28 -2.85 -45.95
CA VAL A 4 15.36 -3.76 -44.79
C VAL A 4 16.66 -3.53 -44.02
N LEU A 5 17.77 -3.31 -44.72
CA LEU A 5 19.06 -3.00 -44.11
C LEU A 5 18.99 -1.69 -43.30
N LEU A 6 18.31 -0.67 -43.83
CA LEU A 6 18.14 0.63 -43.18
C LEU A 6 17.27 0.53 -41.92
N GLY A 7 16.22 -0.29 -41.96
CA GLY A 7 15.39 -0.61 -40.79
C GLY A 7 16.14 -1.37 -39.70
N VAL A 8 16.96 -2.37 -40.07
CA VAL A 8 17.80 -3.13 -39.12
C VAL A 8 18.87 -2.23 -38.49
N VAL A 9 19.54 -1.39 -39.28
CA VAL A 9 20.53 -0.44 -38.77
C VAL A 9 19.88 0.60 -37.84
N GLY A 10 18.69 1.11 -38.18
CA GLY A 10 17.94 2.02 -37.32
C GLY A 10 17.50 1.38 -35.99
N TYR A 11 17.13 0.09 -36.01
CA TYR A 11 16.80 -0.65 -34.79
C TYR A 11 18.04 -0.87 -33.91
N VAL A 12 19.17 -1.27 -34.50
CA VAL A 12 20.44 -1.45 -33.77
C VAL A 12 20.94 -0.13 -33.18
N LEU A 13 20.87 0.98 -33.93
CA LEU A 13 21.28 2.30 -33.46
C LEU A 13 20.42 2.85 -32.32
N ASN A 14 19.15 2.42 -32.21
CA ASN A 14 18.28 2.80 -31.08
C ASN A 14 18.43 1.86 -29.88
N LEU A 15 18.75 0.57 -30.10
CA LEU A 15 18.92 -0.42 -29.05
C LEU A 15 20.20 -0.18 -28.22
N VAL A 16 21.30 0.18 -28.89
CA VAL A 16 22.61 0.43 -28.25
C VAL A 16 22.57 1.53 -27.19
N PRO A 17 22.04 2.75 -27.45
CA PRO A 17 21.99 3.80 -26.43
C PRO A 17 21.05 3.45 -25.27
N PHE A 18 19.94 2.73 -25.53
CA PHE A 18 19.04 2.27 -24.47
C PHE A 18 19.74 1.30 -23.50
N LEU A 19 20.52 0.35 -24.04
CA LEU A 19 21.28 -0.60 -23.22
C LEU A 19 22.43 0.09 -22.45
N VAL A 20 23.11 1.05 -23.05
CA VAL A 20 24.22 1.77 -22.41
C VAL A 20 23.72 2.67 -21.27
N VAL A 21 22.67 3.47 -21.49
CA VAL A 21 22.10 4.33 -20.45
C VAL A 21 21.46 3.51 -19.34
N GLY A 22 20.75 2.44 -19.69
CA GLY A 22 20.18 1.51 -18.70
C GLY A 22 21.25 0.85 -17.84
N GLY A 23 22.33 0.37 -18.46
CA GLY A 23 23.47 -0.24 -17.74
C GLY A 23 24.14 0.73 -16.76
N LEU A 24 24.38 1.97 -17.19
CA LEU A 24 24.94 3.02 -16.30
C LEU A 24 23.99 3.38 -15.16
N GLY A 25 22.68 3.41 -15.40
CA GLY A 25 21.70 3.65 -14.34
C GLY A 25 21.72 2.57 -13.27
N ILE A 26 21.80 1.30 -13.68
CA ILE A 26 21.83 0.15 -12.77
C ILE A 26 23.12 0.15 -11.93
N THR A 27 24.27 0.43 -12.52
CA THR A 27 25.55 0.45 -11.78
C THR A 27 25.59 1.56 -10.75
N VAL A 28 25.12 2.77 -11.09
CA VAL A 28 25.03 3.89 -10.13
C VAL A 28 24.07 3.56 -8.99
N PHE A 29 22.91 2.98 -9.28
CA PHE A 29 21.93 2.59 -8.26
C PHE A 29 22.51 1.57 -7.26
N LEU A 30 23.23 0.56 -7.75
CA LEU A 30 23.88 -0.45 -6.91
C LEU A 30 25.02 0.14 -6.07
N CYS A 31 25.80 1.09 -6.61
CA CYS A 31 26.83 1.79 -5.84
C CYS A 31 26.24 2.63 -4.71
N LEU A 32 25.11 3.30 -4.94
CA LEU A 32 24.44 4.10 -3.91
C LEU A 32 23.91 3.23 -2.77
N LEU A 33 23.26 2.10 -3.09
CA LEU A 33 22.84 1.12 -2.07
C LEU A 33 24.04 0.51 -1.34
N GLY A 34 25.08 0.12 -2.09
CA GLY A 34 26.30 -0.47 -1.57
C GLY A 34 27.07 0.45 -0.63
N SER A 35 27.09 1.76 -0.88
CA SER A 35 27.77 2.73 -0.02
C SER A 35 27.21 2.72 1.41
N LYS A 36 25.88 2.61 1.59
CA LYS A 36 25.28 2.57 2.93
C LYS A 36 25.45 1.21 3.62
N LEU A 37 25.49 0.13 2.85
CA LEU A 37 25.66 -1.23 3.37
C LEU A 37 27.13 -1.55 3.71
N LEU A 38 28.08 -1.08 2.89
CA LEU A 38 29.51 -1.40 3.01
C LEU A 38 30.28 -0.39 3.86
N LEU A 39 30.00 0.91 3.75
CA LEU A 39 30.68 1.92 4.57
C LEU A 39 30.08 2.06 5.96
N GLY A 40 29.00 1.31 6.27
CA GLY A 40 28.38 1.14 7.59
C GLY A 40 28.50 2.38 8.46
N ASP A 41 27.48 3.23 8.47
CA ASP A 41 27.49 4.57 9.07
C ASP A 41 28.42 4.61 10.29
N GLY A 42 29.51 5.39 10.19
CA GLY A 42 30.66 5.40 11.12
C GLY A 42 30.31 6.00 12.48
N GLN A 43 29.14 5.67 12.98
CA GLN A 43 28.61 6.09 14.26
C GLN A 43 29.29 5.22 15.30
N HIS A 44 30.25 5.81 16.00
CA HIS A 44 30.65 5.36 17.32
C HIS A 44 29.40 5.31 18.18
N MET A 45 28.80 4.12 18.25
CA MET A 45 27.58 3.83 18.95
C MET A 45 27.84 4.02 20.45
N PHE A 46 27.64 5.23 20.96
CA PHE A 46 27.50 5.44 22.39
C PHE A 46 26.26 4.64 22.81
N LEU A 47 26.44 3.71 23.75
CA LEU A 47 25.38 2.81 24.25
C LEU A 47 24.10 3.56 24.71
N SER A 48 24.18 4.88 24.95
CA SER A 48 23.04 5.73 25.27
C SER A 48 22.15 6.09 24.08
N GLU A 49 22.63 6.07 22.84
CA GLU A 49 21.83 6.39 21.64
C GLU A 49 21.01 5.19 21.14
N VAL A 50 21.35 3.97 21.58
CA VAL A 50 20.67 2.73 21.16
C VAL A 50 19.55 2.32 22.14
N LYS A 51 19.48 2.95 23.31
CA LYS A 51 18.40 2.70 24.27
C LYS A 51 17.22 3.60 23.89
N SER A 52 16.02 3.02 23.85
CA SER A 52 14.77 3.79 23.78
C SER A 52 14.81 4.93 24.80
N TYR A 53 14.33 6.11 24.44
CA TYR A 53 14.28 7.27 25.33
C TYR A 53 13.39 6.95 26.53
N GLU A 54 14.03 6.48 27.59
CA GLU A 54 13.43 6.20 28.88
C GLU A 54 13.64 7.48 29.68
N CYS A 55 12.60 8.28 29.85
CA CYS A 55 12.59 9.39 30.80
C CYS A 55 12.88 8.89 32.22
N GLY A 56 14.12 8.54 32.54
CA GLY A 56 14.64 8.25 33.88
C GLY A 56 14.01 7.11 34.69
N PHE A 57 12.96 6.44 34.19
CA PHE A 57 12.20 5.45 34.97
C PHE A 57 11.83 4.23 34.13
N GLU A 58 12.39 3.08 34.52
CA GLU A 58 12.00 1.77 33.98
C GLU A 58 10.65 1.36 34.62
N TYR A 59 9.55 1.80 34.02
CA TYR A 59 8.23 1.23 34.32
C TYR A 59 8.20 -0.18 33.72
N GLY A 60 8.14 -1.17 34.61
CA GLY A 60 8.25 -2.58 34.30
C GLY A 60 7.39 -3.04 33.14
N VAL A 61 7.99 -3.89 32.30
CA VAL A 61 7.39 -4.81 31.32
C VAL A 61 5.95 -4.43 30.95
N GLY A 62 5.87 -3.44 30.06
CA GLY A 62 4.63 -2.90 29.53
C GLY A 62 3.86 -3.94 28.72
N GLY A 63 2.88 -4.56 29.35
CA GLY A 63 1.69 -5.01 28.65
C GLY A 63 0.80 -3.80 28.42
N SER A 64 1.05 -3.01 27.36
CA SER A 64 0.07 -1.99 26.97
C SER A 64 -1.23 -2.72 26.68
N GLY A 65 -2.28 -2.45 27.46
CA GLY A 65 -3.61 -2.96 27.20
C GLY A 65 -3.99 -2.63 25.75
N PHE A 66 -4.39 -3.63 24.98
CA PHE A 66 -4.83 -3.40 23.61
C PHE A 66 -6.19 -2.71 23.64
N SER A 67 -6.31 -1.54 23.00
CA SER A 67 -7.62 -0.89 22.88
C SER A 67 -8.43 -1.56 21.77
N LEU A 68 -9.63 -2.02 22.14
CA LEU A 68 -10.59 -2.62 21.21
C LEU A 68 -10.97 -1.67 20.05
N GLN A 69 -10.80 -0.36 20.24
CA GLN A 69 -11.08 0.67 19.25
C GLN A 69 -10.26 0.47 17.97
N PHE A 70 -8.96 0.17 18.07
CA PHE A 70 -8.12 -0.08 16.89
C PHE A 70 -8.55 -1.32 16.11
N TYR A 71 -9.04 -2.34 16.81
CA TYR A 71 -9.59 -3.53 16.18
C TYR A 71 -10.89 -3.24 15.43
N ILE A 72 -11.79 -2.46 16.04
CA ILE A 72 -13.08 -2.13 15.43
C ILE A 72 -12.85 -1.32 14.15
N VAL A 73 -12.00 -0.28 14.18
CA VAL A 73 -11.67 0.51 12.97
C VAL A 73 -11.09 -0.37 11.85
N GLY A 74 -10.21 -1.31 12.20
CA GLY A 74 -9.66 -2.26 11.22
C GLY A 74 -10.72 -3.18 10.61
N LEU A 75 -11.70 -3.61 11.42
CA LEU A 75 -12.80 -4.45 10.97
C LEU A 75 -13.80 -3.67 10.10
N SER A 76 -14.12 -2.41 10.42
CA SER A 76 -14.96 -1.56 9.58
C SER A 76 -14.31 -1.27 8.23
N PHE A 77 -12.98 -1.06 8.19
CA PHE A 77 -12.24 -0.90 6.93
C PHE A 77 -12.33 -2.15 6.05
N LEU A 78 -12.12 -3.33 6.63
CA LEU A 78 -12.23 -4.59 5.91
C LEU A 78 -13.65 -4.83 5.35
N LEU A 79 -14.68 -4.44 6.10
CA LEU A 79 -16.06 -4.56 5.67
C LEU A 79 -16.36 -3.60 4.50
N PHE A 80 -15.89 -2.36 4.55
CA PHE A 80 -16.08 -1.39 3.47
C PHE A 80 -15.31 -1.76 2.19
N ASP A 81 -14.13 -2.40 2.30
CA ASP A 81 -13.42 -2.93 1.13
C ASP A 81 -14.20 -4.07 0.45
N LEU A 82 -14.82 -4.95 1.25
CA LEU A 82 -15.70 -6.02 0.77
C LEU A 82 -16.95 -5.44 0.07
N GLU A 83 -17.53 -4.36 0.60
CA GLU A 83 -18.65 -3.66 -0.04
C GLU A 83 -18.30 -3.20 -1.47
N ILE A 84 -17.14 -2.57 -1.66
CA ILE A 84 -16.69 -2.11 -2.99
C ILE A 84 -16.48 -3.29 -3.93
N CYS A 85 -15.92 -4.39 -3.43
CA CYS A 85 -15.75 -5.63 -4.19
C CYS A 85 -17.09 -6.19 -4.68
N LEU A 86 -18.16 -6.11 -3.87
CA LEU A 86 -19.51 -6.55 -4.24
C LEU A 86 -20.26 -5.53 -5.10
N PHE A 87 -19.95 -4.25 -4.99
CA PHE A 87 -20.54 -3.20 -5.82
C PHE A 87 -20.09 -3.28 -7.28
N THR A 88 -18.86 -3.71 -7.54
CA THR A 88 -18.30 -3.82 -8.90
C THR A 88 -19.11 -4.75 -9.83
N PRO A 89 -19.42 -6.01 -9.46
CA PRO A 89 -20.26 -6.87 -10.30
C PRO A 89 -21.72 -6.38 -10.38
N LEU A 90 -22.22 -5.68 -9.36
CA LEU A 90 -23.55 -5.07 -9.41
C LEU A 90 -23.65 -4.05 -10.55
N VAL A 91 -22.67 -3.15 -10.68
CA VAL A 91 -22.61 -2.16 -11.77
C VAL A 91 -22.53 -2.86 -13.13
N GLY A 92 -21.76 -3.94 -13.25
CA GLY A 92 -21.70 -4.75 -14.47
C GLY A 92 -23.04 -5.41 -14.83
N SER A 93 -23.87 -5.71 -13.83
CA SER A 93 -25.16 -6.40 -14.00
C SER A 93 -26.36 -5.46 -14.24
N LEU A 94 -26.16 -4.15 -14.31
CA LEU A 94 -27.24 -3.16 -14.49
C LEU A 94 -28.07 -3.40 -15.76
N TRP A 95 -27.46 -4.01 -16.78
CA TRP A 95 -28.10 -4.38 -18.05
C TRP A 95 -29.12 -5.51 -17.91
N LEU A 96 -29.08 -6.31 -16.84
CA LEU A 96 -30.02 -7.42 -16.57
C LEU A 96 -31.40 -6.94 -16.07
N GLY A 97 -31.61 -5.61 -15.96
CA GLY A 97 -32.90 -4.99 -15.68
C GLY A 97 -33.11 -4.54 -14.23
N GLY A 98 -34.30 -4.02 -13.94
CA GLY A 98 -34.61 -3.35 -12.67
C GLY A 98 -34.57 -4.23 -11.42
N PHE A 99 -34.54 -5.56 -11.55
CA PHE A 99 -34.43 -6.47 -10.41
C PHE A 99 -33.03 -6.45 -9.78
N SER A 100 -31.97 -6.42 -10.61
CA SER A 100 -30.59 -6.28 -10.12
C SER A 100 -30.40 -4.97 -9.35
N LEU A 101 -30.92 -3.88 -9.91
CA LEU A 101 -30.91 -2.57 -9.25
C LEU A 101 -31.59 -2.57 -7.88
N LYS A 102 -32.75 -3.23 -7.75
CA LYS A 102 -33.47 -3.33 -6.47
C LYS A 102 -32.68 -4.11 -5.42
N ILE A 103 -32.05 -5.22 -5.82
CA ILE A 103 -31.20 -6.02 -4.92
C ILE A 103 -29.97 -5.21 -4.50
N GLY A 104 -29.30 -4.55 -5.44
CA GLY A 104 -28.14 -3.71 -5.16
C GLY A 104 -28.43 -2.56 -4.22
N LEU A 105 -29.54 -1.85 -4.44
CA LEU A 105 -29.99 -0.78 -3.55
C LEU A 105 -30.35 -1.31 -2.16
N GLY A 106 -31.02 -2.46 -2.07
CA GLY A 106 -31.34 -3.10 -0.80
C GLY A 106 -30.08 -3.50 -0.02
N PHE A 107 -29.09 -4.04 -0.70
CA PHE A 107 -27.79 -4.39 -0.11
C PHE A 107 -27.03 -3.15 0.39
N LEU A 108 -26.98 -2.08 -0.40
CA LEU A 108 -26.32 -0.82 -0.01
C LEU A 108 -27.00 -0.18 1.20
N LEU A 109 -28.34 -0.17 1.25
CA LEU A 109 -29.09 0.34 2.41
C LEU A 109 -28.83 -0.48 3.68
N LEU A 110 -28.69 -1.80 3.56
CA LEU A 110 -28.39 -2.66 4.69
C LEU A 110 -27.02 -2.35 5.28
N ILE A 111 -25.98 -2.23 4.45
CA ILE A 111 -24.62 -1.90 4.93
C ILE A 111 -24.57 -0.48 5.47
N LEU A 112 -25.23 0.49 4.82
CA LEU A 112 -25.34 1.85 5.33
C LEU A 112 -25.97 1.89 6.72
N PHE A 113 -27.03 1.11 6.95
CA PHE A 113 -27.66 1.00 8.27
C PHE A 113 -26.67 0.44 9.32
N LEU A 114 -25.87 -0.56 8.94
CA LEU A 114 -24.86 -1.16 9.80
C LEU A 114 -23.77 -0.14 10.20
N LEU A 115 -23.31 0.66 9.25
CA LEU A 115 -22.33 1.74 9.48
C LEU A 115 -22.90 2.82 10.40
N VAL A 116 -24.16 3.22 10.19
CA VAL A 116 -24.84 4.19 11.03
C VAL A 116 -25.00 3.67 12.47
N TYR A 117 -25.33 2.39 12.64
CA TYR A 117 -25.38 1.75 13.95
C TYR A 117 -24.02 1.79 14.67
N GLU A 118 -22.94 1.48 13.96
CA GLU A 118 -21.58 1.54 14.50
C GLU A 118 -21.17 2.95 14.92
N TYR A 119 -21.54 3.97 14.12
CA TYR A 119 -21.33 5.38 14.44
C TYR A 119 -22.07 5.79 15.72
N PHE A 120 -23.34 5.43 15.87
CA PHE A 120 -24.13 5.75 17.06
C PHE A 120 -23.65 5.01 18.31
N THR A 121 -23.06 3.81 18.16
CA THR A 121 -22.49 3.06 19.28
C THR A 121 -21.21 3.74 19.82
N GLY A 122 -20.67 4.73 19.10
CA GLY A 122 -19.47 5.47 19.52
C GLY A 122 -18.19 4.66 19.35
N ALA A 123 -18.23 3.55 18.61
CA ALA A 123 -17.06 2.70 18.37
C ALA A 123 -15.97 3.40 17.55
N LEU A 124 -16.35 4.45 16.81
CA LEU A 124 -15.49 5.31 15.99
C LEU A 124 -15.08 6.62 16.69
N ASN A 125 -15.58 6.90 17.89
CA ASN A 125 -15.20 8.11 18.62
C ASN A 125 -13.81 7.92 19.24
N TRP A 126 -12.96 8.91 18.99
CA TRP A 126 -11.62 9.07 19.53
C TRP A 126 -11.56 10.37 20.33
#